data_AF-A0A7W7V7B9-F1
#
_entry.id   AF-A0A7W7V7B9-F1
#
_cell.length_a   1.000
_cell.length_b   1.000
_cell.length_c   1.000
_cell.angle_alpha   90.00
_cell.angle_beta   90.00
_cell.angle_gamma   90.00
#
_symmetry.space_group_name_H-M   'P 1'
#
loop_
_entity.id
_entity.type
_entity.pdbx_description
1 polymer ?
#
loop_
_entity_poly.entity_id
_entity_poly.type
_entity_poly.pdbx_seq_one_letter_code
_entity_poly.pdbx_strand_id
1 'polypeptide(L)'
;MDMGVGGSLAFAVRMSGARHDGDGRRGLSARHGRVFDAGLAGLARGELPVLREPRTDQYGIRAVLGDAVAPVKFEIVREARIALSAAPERLAGVPLLSRADLHAEKLLANADCGLDAATLHRDLIDLCVMVRRWGAIPVAAADKARAAYGHSIDRAFERVAARLREQPAERRRCLAALQAEADVAADVEAVLACDGLDALIAAD
;
A
#
# COMPACT_ATOMS: atom_id res chain seq x y z
N MET A 1 -30.00 8.27 -4.54
CA MET A 1 -29.09 8.04 -3.40
C MET A 1 -27.78 7.60 -4.01
N ASP A 2 -26.86 8.55 -4.12
CA ASP A 2 -25.58 8.37 -4.80
C ASP A 2 -24.56 7.85 -3.78
N MET A 3 -24.06 6.64 -4.01
CA MET A 3 -23.10 5.95 -3.17
C MET A 3 -21.70 6.27 -3.70
N GLY A 4 -21.10 7.33 -3.15
CA GLY A 4 -19.73 7.73 -3.48
C GLY A 4 -18.75 6.57 -3.29
N VAL A 5 -18.21 6.08 -4.40
CA VAL A 5 -17.25 4.98 -4.47
C VAL A 5 -15.88 5.51 -4.05
N GLY A 6 -15.57 5.44 -2.76
CA GLY A 6 -14.28 5.78 -2.18
C GLY A 6 -13.23 4.67 -2.34
N GLY A 7 -12.91 4.29 -3.57
CA GLY A 7 -11.77 3.41 -3.85
C GLY A 7 -10.45 4.16 -3.64
N SER A 8 -9.70 3.84 -2.58
CA SER A 8 -8.40 4.46 -2.32
C SER A 8 -7.33 3.81 -3.19
N LEU A 9 -6.97 4.44 -4.31
CA LEU A 9 -5.86 4.01 -5.16
C LEU A 9 -4.55 4.58 -4.60
N ALA A 10 -3.75 3.75 -3.92
CA ALA A 10 -2.46 4.17 -3.38
C ALA A 10 -1.39 4.18 -4.49
N PHE A 11 -0.86 5.35 -4.83
CA PHE A 11 0.30 5.51 -5.70
C PHE A 11 1.53 5.87 -4.85
N ALA A 12 2.51 4.96 -4.75
CA ALA A 12 3.78 5.27 -4.10
C ALA A 12 4.78 5.81 -5.15
N VAL A 13 5.14 7.09 -5.05
CA VAL A 13 6.18 7.71 -5.88
C VAL A 13 7.50 7.69 -5.09
N ARG A 14 8.47 6.88 -5.53
CA ARG A 14 9.82 6.88 -4.95
C ARG A 14 10.61 8.11 -5.44
N MET A 15 11.05 8.96 -4.52
CA MET A 15 12.11 9.94 -4.76
C MET A 15 13.43 9.35 -4.23
N SER A 16 14.18 8.63 -5.08
CA SER A 16 15.47 8.08 -4.68
C SER A 16 16.58 9.09 -4.89
N GLY A 17 17.20 9.55 -3.79
CA GLY A 17 18.49 10.24 -3.85
C GLY A 17 19.60 9.25 -4.20
N ALA A 18 20.20 9.40 -5.38
CA ALA A 18 21.42 8.70 -5.75
C ALA A 18 22.64 9.59 -5.47
N ARG A 19 23.55 9.11 -4.61
CA ARG A 19 25.00 9.39 -4.68
C ARG A 19 25.61 8.17 -5.41
N HIS A 20 26.59 8.24 -6.29
CA HIS A 20 27.44 9.30 -6.83
C HIS A 20 27.93 8.74 -8.18
N ASP A 21 27.88 9.51 -9.26
CA ASP A 21 28.88 9.49 -10.34
C ASP A 21 28.72 10.78 -11.15
N GLY A 22 29.86 11.32 -11.57
CA GLY A 22 30.03 12.69 -12.04
C GLY A 22 29.19 13.00 -13.28
N ASP A 23 28.81 14.28 -13.41
CA ASP A 23 28.18 14.88 -14.60
C ASP A 23 26.64 14.85 -14.71
N GLY A 24 25.91 14.93 -13.59
CA GLY A 24 24.44 15.11 -13.56
C GLY A 24 23.92 16.39 -12.90
N ARG A 25 24.82 17.29 -12.48
CA ARG A 25 24.55 18.29 -11.43
C ARG A 25 23.58 19.44 -11.77
N ARG A 26 23.11 19.60 -13.02
CA ARG A 26 22.24 20.75 -13.37
C ARG A 26 20.74 20.45 -13.41
N GLY A 27 20.31 19.18 -13.42
CA GLY A 27 18.89 18.82 -13.57
C GLY A 27 18.18 18.36 -12.29
N LEU A 28 18.90 17.77 -11.33
CA LEU A 28 18.28 16.99 -10.25
C LEU A 28 18.08 17.77 -8.94
N SER A 29 18.96 18.73 -8.60
CA SER A 29 18.74 19.63 -7.46
C SER A 29 17.50 20.52 -7.64
N ALA A 30 17.10 20.78 -8.89
CA ALA A 30 15.94 21.62 -9.19
C ALA A 30 14.58 20.93 -8.96
N ARG A 31 14.51 19.61 -8.73
CA ARG A 31 13.22 18.91 -8.52
C ARG A 31 12.94 18.57 -7.05
N HIS A 32 13.95 18.39 -6.22
CA HIS A 32 13.76 18.18 -4.77
C HIS A 32 13.15 19.40 -4.07
N GLY A 33 13.40 20.63 -4.56
CA GLY A 33 12.77 21.84 -4.01
C GLY A 33 11.33 22.08 -4.48
N ARG A 34 10.92 21.61 -5.67
CA ARG A 34 9.62 22.01 -6.26
C ARG A 34 8.39 21.48 -5.55
N VAL A 35 8.46 20.33 -4.88
CA VAL A 35 7.29 19.77 -4.19
C VAL A 35 7.13 20.41 -2.79
N PHE A 36 8.23 20.81 -2.16
CA PHE A 36 8.17 21.52 -0.88
C PHE A 36 7.93 23.03 -1.05
N ASP A 37 8.39 23.63 -2.16
CA ASP A 37 8.23 25.07 -2.43
C ASP A 37 6.98 25.40 -3.29
N ALA A 38 6.55 24.52 -4.20
CA ALA A 38 5.38 24.73 -5.08
C ALA A 38 4.21 23.77 -4.80
N GLY A 39 4.28 23.01 -3.70
CA GLY A 39 3.24 22.08 -3.28
C GLY A 39 2.86 21.05 -4.36
N LEU A 40 1.59 20.66 -4.39
CA LEU A 40 1.08 19.65 -5.31
C LEU A 40 1.10 20.10 -6.78
N ALA A 41 1.06 21.41 -7.04
CA ALA A 41 1.13 21.98 -8.38
C ALA A 41 2.46 21.66 -9.08
N GLY A 42 3.54 21.47 -8.32
CA GLY A 42 4.85 21.05 -8.85
C GLY A 42 4.88 19.63 -9.44
N LEU A 43 3.84 18.83 -9.22
CA LEU A 43 3.74 17.43 -9.68
C LEU A 43 3.00 17.29 -11.02
N ALA A 44 2.26 18.31 -11.44
CA ALA A 44 1.46 18.29 -12.65
C ALA A 44 2.08 19.16 -13.74
N ARG A 45 1.87 18.79 -15.01
CA ARG A 45 2.24 19.63 -16.17
C ARG A 45 1.17 20.68 -16.51
N GLY A 46 0.01 20.61 -15.86
CA GLY A 46 -1.12 21.51 -16.01
C GLY A 46 -1.86 21.65 -14.68
N GLU A 47 -3.05 22.23 -14.71
CA GLU A 47 -3.86 22.37 -13.49
C GLU A 47 -4.23 21.00 -12.92
N LEU A 48 -4.01 20.86 -11.61
CA LEU A 48 -4.45 19.71 -10.85
C LEU A 48 -5.65 20.15 -10.01
N PRO A 49 -6.86 19.62 -10.26
CA PRO A 49 -8.05 20.06 -9.55
C PRO A 49 -7.97 19.57 -8.11
N VAL A 50 -7.73 20.49 -7.17
CA VAL A 50 -7.58 20.22 -5.74
C VAL A 50 -8.82 20.76 -5.02
N LEU A 51 -9.57 19.90 -4.34
CA LEU A 51 -10.83 20.26 -3.70
C LEU A 51 -10.68 20.93 -2.33
N ARG A 52 -9.51 20.77 -1.71
CA ARG A 52 -9.19 21.36 -0.40
C ARG A 52 -7.68 21.48 -0.23
N GLU A 53 -7.26 22.40 0.64
CA GLU A 53 -5.84 22.64 0.93
C GLU A 53 -5.09 21.32 1.23
N PRO A 54 -4.03 21.00 0.47
CA PRO A 54 -3.19 19.84 0.75
C PRO A 54 -2.55 19.93 2.14
N ARG A 55 -2.59 18.83 2.88
CA ARG A 55 -1.88 18.73 4.16
C ARG A 55 -0.49 18.17 3.91
N THR A 56 0.52 18.87 4.40
CA THR A 56 1.92 18.45 4.30
C THR A 56 2.52 18.36 5.69
N ASP A 57 3.14 17.23 6.00
CA ASP A 57 3.86 16.99 7.25
C ASP A 57 5.14 16.17 7.01
N GLN A 58 5.82 15.77 8.09
CA GLN A 58 7.05 14.98 8.01
C GLN A 58 6.87 13.57 7.40
N TYR A 59 5.64 13.07 7.32
CA TYR A 59 5.29 11.76 6.78
C TYR A 59 4.83 11.83 5.33
N GLY A 60 4.43 13.01 4.83
CA GLY A 60 4.12 13.18 3.42
C GLY A 60 3.08 14.25 3.11
N ILE A 61 2.45 14.11 1.95
CA ILE A 61 1.47 15.05 1.40
C ILE A 61 0.14 14.32 1.20
N ARG A 62 -0.96 14.92 1.64
CA ARG A 62 -2.32 14.37 1.52
C ARG A 62 -3.24 15.41 0.91
N ALA A 63 -3.89 15.05 -0.18
CA ALA A 63 -4.79 15.92 -0.92
C ALA A 63 -6.07 15.19 -1.31
N VAL A 64 -7.06 15.96 -1.77
CA VAL A 64 -8.23 15.40 -2.47
C VAL A 64 -8.31 16.07 -3.82
N LEU A 65 -8.27 15.25 -4.85
CA LEU A 65 -8.23 15.66 -6.25
C LEU A 65 -9.58 15.41 -6.93
N GLY A 66 -9.77 16.00 -8.10
CA GLY A 66 -10.97 15.83 -8.92
C GLY A 66 -12.02 16.90 -8.65
N ASP A 67 -13.29 16.54 -8.82
CA ASP A 67 -14.43 17.42 -8.58
C ASP A 67 -15.26 16.95 -7.37
N ALA A 68 -16.27 17.73 -7.01
CA ALA A 68 -17.14 17.42 -5.87
C ALA A 68 -17.98 16.13 -6.06
N VAL A 69 -18.10 15.62 -7.28
CA VAL A 69 -18.88 14.42 -7.62
C VAL A 69 -18.01 13.17 -7.49
N ALA A 70 -16.75 13.24 -7.94
CA ALA A 70 -15.79 12.14 -7.92
C ALA A 70 -14.48 12.52 -7.21
N PRO A 71 -14.51 12.74 -5.88
CA PRO A 71 -13.31 13.09 -5.13
C PRO A 71 -12.35 11.90 -5.03
N VAL A 72 -11.10 12.11 -5.40
CA VAL A 72 -10.02 11.11 -5.29
C VAL A 72 -9.09 11.47 -4.14
N LYS A 73 -9.02 10.59 -3.14
CA LYS A 73 -8.02 10.71 -2.08
C LYS A 73 -6.63 10.45 -2.69
N PHE A 74 -5.72 11.41 -2.55
CA PHE A 74 -4.36 11.31 -3.06
C PHE A 74 -3.34 11.48 -1.94
N GLU A 75 -2.36 10.59 -1.89
CA GLU A 75 -1.31 10.61 -0.86
C GLU A 75 0.07 10.38 -1.50
N ILE A 76 1.05 11.18 -1.09
CA ILE A 76 2.48 10.88 -1.25
C ILE A 76 3.00 10.58 0.13
N VAL A 77 3.46 9.36 0.34
CA VAL A 77 3.96 8.90 1.63
C VAL A 77 5.47 8.78 1.57
N ARG A 78 6.13 9.29 2.61
CA ARG A 78 7.55 9.02 2.85
C ARG A 78 7.67 7.68 3.56
N GLU A 79 7.97 6.65 2.79
CA GLU A 79 8.32 5.35 3.36
C GLU A 79 9.74 5.38 3.92
N ALA A 80 9.90 5.07 5.21
CA ALA A 80 11.15 5.15 5.93
C ALA A 80 11.57 3.83 6.59
N ARG A 81 10.68 2.82 6.60
CA ARG A 81 10.88 1.49 7.17
C ARG A 81 11.66 0.60 6.21
N ILE A 82 11.36 0.67 4.91
CA ILE A 82 11.99 -0.18 3.89
C ILE A 82 12.46 0.59 2.65
N ALA A 83 13.45 0.03 1.95
CA ALA A 83 13.86 0.52 0.64
C ALA A 83 12.93 -0.01 -0.45
N LEU A 84 12.12 0.90 -1.02
CA LEU A 84 11.17 0.62 -2.10
C LEU A 84 11.87 0.47 -3.44
N SER A 85 11.41 -0.38 -4.34
CA SER A 85 11.91 -0.58 -5.70
C SER A 85 10.77 -0.42 -6.70
N ALA A 86 11.09 0.07 -7.90
CA ALA A 86 10.11 0.22 -8.95
C ALA A 86 9.93 -1.11 -9.70
N ALA A 87 8.70 -1.40 -10.10
CA ALA A 87 8.42 -2.42 -11.11
C ALA A 87 8.84 -1.94 -12.50
N PRO A 88 9.16 -2.85 -13.44
CA PRO A 88 9.40 -2.46 -14.83
C PRO A 88 8.13 -1.92 -15.49
N GLU A 89 6.95 -2.40 -15.10
CA GLU A 89 5.67 -1.96 -15.61
C GLU A 89 5.30 -0.54 -15.12
N ARG A 90 4.51 0.14 -15.94
CA ARG A 90 3.93 1.45 -15.62
C ARG A 90 2.45 1.44 -15.91
N LEU A 91 1.67 2.01 -15.00
CA LEU A 91 0.24 2.22 -15.23
C LEU A 91 0.02 3.66 -15.69
N ALA A 92 -0.40 3.85 -16.93
CA ALA A 92 -0.57 5.19 -17.53
C ALA A 92 0.67 6.10 -17.37
N GLY A 93 1.88 5.51 -17.49
CA GLY A 93 3.16 6.21 -17.31
C GLY A 93 3.59 6.40 -15.85
N VAL A 94 2.73 6.09 -14.87
CA VAL A 94 3.03 6.13 -13.44
C VAL A 94 3.85 4.89 -13.06
N PRO A 95 5.05 5.06 -12.44
CA PRO A 95 5.81 3.93 -11.90
C PRO A 95 5.00 3.17 -10.84
N LEU A 96 5.10 1.85 -10.86
CA LEU A 96 4.52 0.99 -9.85
C LEU A 96 5.59 0.51 -8.87
N LEU A 97 5.19 0.13 -7.66
CA LEU A 97 6.07 -0.59 -6.75
C LEU A 97 6.30 -2.01 -7.25
N SER A 98 7.48 -2.54 -6.97
CA SER A 98 7.77 -3.95 -7.21
C SER A 98 6.79 -4.84 -6.45
N ARG A 99 6.50 -6.04 -6.96
CA ARG A 99 5.63 -7.00 -6.27
C ARG A 99 6.12 -7.35 -4.87
N ALA A 100 7.44 -7.41 -4.67
CA ALA A 100 8.03 -7.64 -3.37
C ALA A 100 7.71 -6.50 -2.39
N ASP A 101 7.81 -5.25 -2.85
CA ASP A 101 7.52 -4.09 -1.99
C ASP A 101 6.03 -3.92 -1.71
N LEU A 102 5.15 -4.26 -2.66
CA LEU A 102 3.71 -4.29 -2.40
C LEU A 102 3.35 -5.27 -1.28
N HIS A 103 3.93 -6.48 -1.28
CA HIS A 103 3.74 -7.44 -0.20
C HIS A 103 4.32 -6.95 1.12
N ALA A 104 5.56 -6.41 1.09
CA ALA A 104 6.23 -5.92 2.30
C ALA A 104 5.45 -4.78 2.97
N GLU A 105 4.96 -3.81 2.19
CA GLU A 105 4.14 -2.71 2.69
C GLU A 105 2.84 -3.22 3.32
N LYS A 106 2.19 -4.22 2.73
CA LYS A 106 0.98 -4.81 3.28
C LYS A 106 1.23 -5.59 4.58
N LEU A 107 2.34 -6.31 4.67
CA LEU A 107 2.77 -6.95 5.90
C LEU A 107 3.02 -5.93 7.02
N LEU A 108 3.69 -4.82 6.70
CA LEU A 108 3.96 -3.75 7.66
C LEU A 108 2.68 -3.03 8.09
N ALA A 109 1.78 -2.70 7.16
CA ALA A 109 0.50 -2.07 7.47
C ALA A 109 -0.39 -2.98 8.34
N ASN A 110 -0.42 -4.28 8.05
CA ASN A 110 -1.09 -5.27 8.88
C ASN A 110 -0.47 -5.36 10.28
N ALA A 111 0.86 -5.26 10.40
CA ALA A 111 1.52 -5.22 11.69
C ALA A 111 1.19 -3.95 12.50
N ASP A 112 1.09 -2.79 11.84
CA ASP A 112 0.79 -1.51 12.49
C ASP A 112 -0.65 -1.43 13.00
N CYS A 113 -1.63 -1.86 12.19
CA CYS A 113 -3.04 -1.59 12.47
C CYS A 113 -3.99 -2.77 12.23
N GLY A 114 -3.48 -3.96 11.91
CA GLY A 114 -4.31 -5.08 11.44
C GLY A 114 -5.32 -5.61 12.47
N LEU A 115 -5.15 -5.38 13.76
CA LEU A 115 -6.12 -5.77 14.80
C LEU A 115 -7.16 -4.68 15.12
N ASP A 116 -6.99 -3.48 14.58
CA ASP A 116 -8.00 -2.43 14.69
C ASP A 116 -9.16 -2.74 13.75
N ALA A 117 -10.31 -3.09 14.32
CA ALA A 117 -11.51 -3.41 13.56
C ALA A 117 -12.00 -2.23 12.68
N ALA A 118 -11.63 -0.99 12.99
CA ALA A 118 -11.95 0.18 12.16
C ALA A 118 -11.25 0.14 10.79
N THR A 119 -10.16 -0.62 10.66
CA THR A 119 -9.45 -0.83 9.39
C THR A 119 -10.12 -1.87 8.49
N LEU A 120 -11.14 -2.56 9.01
CA LEU A 120 -11.81 -3.69 8.38
C LEU A 120 -10.87 -4.85 8.02
N HIS A 121 -9.71 -4.95 8.69
CA HIS A 121 -8.67 -5.95 8.40
C HIS A 121 -8.23 -5.97 6.93
N ARG A 122 -8.38 -4.82 6.25
CA ARG A 122 -8.18 -4.71 4.79
C ARG A 122 -6.80 -5.18 4.34
N ASP A 123 -5.76 -4.92 5.13
CA ASP A 123 -4.39 -5.23 4.74
C ASP A 123 -4.12 -6.75 4.75
N LEU A 124 -4.74 -7.50 5.67
CA LEU A 124 -4.72 -8.97 5.61
C LEU A 124 -5.56 -9.50 4.45
N ILE A 125 -6.73 -8.91 4.19
CA ILE A 125 -7.59 -9.32 3.06
C ILE A 125 -6.85 -9.10 1.73
N ASP A 126 -6.19 -7.97 1.57
CA ASP A 126 -5.35 -7.67 0.41
C ASP A 126 -4.21 -8.68 0.28
N LEU A 127 -3.51 -9.03 1.37
CA LEU A 127 -2.50 -10.09 1.35
C LEU A 127 -3.07 -11.42 0.87
N CYS A 128 -4.27 -11.81 1.33
CA CYS A 128 -4.91 -13.04 0.88
C CYS A 128 -5.15 -13.02 -0.62
N VAL A 129 -5.74 -11.94 -1.13
CA VAL A 129 -6.01 -11.76 -2.56
C VAL A 129 -4.72 -11.75 -3.37
N MET A 130 -3.69 -11.06 -2.90
CA MET A 130 -2.38 -11.00 -3.54
C MET A 130 -1.76 -12.40 -3.63
N VAL A 131 -1.78 -13.18 -2.54
CA VAL A 131 -1.25 -14.55 -2.54
C VAL A 131 -2.00 -15.44 -3.53
N ARG A 132 -3.32 -15.34 -3.57
CA ARG A 132 -4.15 -16.17 -4.45
C ARG A 132 -4.03 -15.82 -5.91
N ARG A 133 -3.85 -14.54 -6.24
CA ARG A 133 -3.85 -14.04 -7.62
C ARG A 133 -2.46 -13.85 -8.21
N TRP A 134 -1.45 -13.56 -7.38
CA TRP A 134 -0.08 -13.28 -7.82
C TRP A 134 0.89 -14.42 -7.48
N GLY A 135 0.46 -15.37 -6.65
CA GLY A 135 1.28 -16.47 -6.16
C GLY A 135 1.88 -16.18 -4.79
N ALA A 136 2.75 -17.08 -4.33
CA ALA A 136 3.36 -16.99 -3.01
C ALA A 136 4.08 -15.65 -2.77
N ILE A 137 4.13 -15.24 -1.50
CA ILE A 137 4.83 -14.05 -1.04
C ILE A 137 6.31 -14.21 -1.39
N PRO A 138 6.92 -13.28 -2.15
CA PRO A 138 8.35 -13.35 -2.43
C PRO A 138 9.17 -13.33 -1.14
N VAL A 139 10.20 -14.17 -1.03
CA VAL A 139 11.10 -14.24 0.14
C VAL A 139 11.63 -12.84 0.49
N ALA A 140 12.07 -12.09 -0.52
CA ALA A 140 12.54 -10.71 -0.36
C ALA A 140 11.51 -9.75 0.26
N ALA A 141 10.20 -10.00 0.09
CA ALA A 141 9.16 -9.19 0.73
C ALA A 141 9.07 -9.46 2.23
N ALA A 142 9.04 -10.75 2.60
CA ALA A 142 9.03 -11.18 3.99
C ALA A 142 10.31 -10.71 4.71
N ASP A 143 11.46 -10.86 4.07
CA ASP A 143 12.75 -10.40 4.61
C ASP A 143 12.77 -8.90 4.83
N LYS A 144 12.27 -8.09 3.89
CA LYS A 144 12.18 -6.63 4.08
C LYS A 144 11.30 -6.26 5.26
N ALA A 145 10.13 -6.87 5.38
CA ALA A 145 9.21 -6.60 6.47
C ALA A 145 9.81 -7.04 7.83
N ARG A 146 10.40 -8.24 7.88
CA ARG A 146 11.07 -8.78 9.08
C ARG A 146 12.33 -8.00 9.44
N ALA A 147 13.07 -7.45 8.48
CA ALA A 147 14.20 -6.57 8.76
C ALA A 147 13.77 -5.27 9.44
N ALA A 148 12.60 -4.73 9.08
CA ALA A 148 12.07 -3.53 9.72
C ALA A 148 11.54 -3.82 11.13
N TYR A 149 10.71 -4.86 11.29
CA TYR A 149 9.86 -5.07 12.47
C TYR A 149 10.12 -6.39 13.23
N GLY A 150 11.05 -7.22 12.77
CA GLY A 150 11.37 -8.53 13.33
C GLY A 150 10.19 -9.51 13.30
N HIS A 151 10.18 -10.44 14.25
CA HIS A 151 9.12 -11.44 14.44
C HIS A 151 7.73 -10.87 14.79
N SER A 152 7.58 -9.55 14.89
CA SER A 152 6.26 -8.94 15.06
C SER A 152 5.42 -9.04 13.78
N ILE A 153 6.05 -9.14 12.60
CA ILE A 153 5.38 -9.37 11.32
C ILE A 153 4.58 -10.67 11.35
N ASP A 154 5.25 -11.77 11.69
CA ASP A 154 4.68 -13.11 11.72
C ASP A 154 3.55 -13.21 12.75
N ARG A 155 3.81 -12.66 13.96
CA ARG A 155 2.81 -12.65 15.04
C ARG A 155 1.61 -11.79 14.70
N ALA A 156 1.79 -10.64 14.06
CA ALA A 156 0.68 -9.80 13.66
C ALA A 156 -0.16 -10.46 12.56
N PHE A 157 0.49 -11.07 11.57
CA PHE A 157 -0.19 -11.86 10.54
C PHE A 157 -1.06 -12.93 11.18
N GLU A 158 -0.48 -13.79 12.03
CA GLU A 158 -1.22 -14.90 12.63
C GLU A 158 -2.36 -14.42 13.53
N ARG A 159 -2.17 -13.34 14.30
CA ARG A 159 -3.23 -12.82 15.18
C ARG A 159 -4.44 -12.32 14.39
N VAL A 160 -4.22 -11.62 13.28
CA VAL A 160 -5.34 -11.12 12.45
C VAL A 160 -5.96 -12.29 11.68
N ALA A 161 -5.16 -13.23 11.18
CA ALA A 161 -5.65 -14.43 10.50
C ALA A 161 -6.50 -15.31 11.43
N ALA A 162 -6.02 -15.62 12.63
CA ALA A 162 -6.76 -16.36 13.65
C ALA A 162 -8.08 -15.67 14.00
N ARG A 163 -8.08 -14.33 14.17
CA ARG A 163 -9.30 -13.56 14.41
C ARG A 163 -10.34 -13.76 13.30
N LEU A 164 -9.95 -13.60 12.04
CA LEU A 164 -10.87 -13.77 10.91
C LEU A 164 -11.29 -15.23 10.67
N ARG A 165 -10.46 -16.19 11.08
CA ARG A 165 -10.75 -17.63 11.05
C ARG A 165 -11.79 -17.99 12.11
N GLU A 166 -11.59 -17.53 13.34
CA GLU A 166 -12.40 -17.84 14.53
C GLU A 166 -13.68 -17.02 14.61
N GLN A 167 -13.75 -15.85 13.95
CA GLN A 167 -14.94 -14.99 13.92
C GLN A 167 -15.51 -14.83 12.49
N PRO A 168 -16.15 -15.86 11.91
CA PRO A 168 -16.71 -15.80 10.55
C PRO A 168 -17.74 -14.67 10.35
N ALA A 169 -18.45 -14.28 11.41
CA ALA A 169 -19.41 -13.17 11.34
C ALA A 169 -18.72 -11.81 11.12
N GLU A 170 -17.58 -11.59 11.79
CA GLU A 170 -16.76 -10.40 11.58
C GLU A 170 -16.12 -10.41 10.19
N ARG A 171 -15.56 -11.56 9.77
CA ARG A 171 -15.02 -11.74 8.41
C ARG A 171 -16.05 -11.36 7.34
N ARG A 172 -17.28 -11.88 7.43
CA ARG A 172 -18.37 -11.53 6.50
C ARG A 172 -18.72 -10.05 6.53
N ARG A 173 -18.77 -9.44 7.72
CA ARG A 173 -19.02 -8.00 7.88
C ARG A 173 -17.95 -7.16 7.19
N CYS A 174 -16.67 -7.51 7.37
CA CYS A 174 -15.54 -6.82 6.75
C CYS A 174 -15.59 -6.95 5.22
N LEU A 175 -15.79 -8.17 4.69
CA LEU A 175 -15.91 -8.41 3.25
C LEU A 175 -17.08 -7.62 2.64
N ALA A 176 -18.25 -7.63 3.29
CA ALA A 176 -19.40 -6.86 2.83
C ALA A 176 -19.15 -5.34 2.87
N ALA A 177 -18.53 -4.83 3.94
CA ALA A 177 -18.19 -3.41 4.06
C ALA A 177 -17.15 -2.94 3.02
N LEU A 178 -16.24 -3.84 2.63
CA LEU A 178 -15.28 -3.62 1.55
C LEU A 178 -15.88 -3.86 0.15
N GLN A 179 -17.17 -4.21 0.06
CA GLN A 179 -17.84 -4.58 -1.19
C GLN A 179 -17.10 -5.67 -1.95
N ALA A 180 -16.53 -6.63 -1.21
CA ALA A 180 -15.78 -7.73 -1.77
C ALA A 180 -16.70 -8.69 -2.52
N GLU A 181 -16.30 -9.05 -3.73
CA GLU A 181 -16.96 -10.04 -4.56
C GLU A 181 -16.81 -11.47 -3.99
N ALA A 182 -17.63 -12.40 -4.47
CA ALA A 182 -17.65 -13.77 -3.95
C ALA A 182 -16.32 -14.52 -4.17
N ASP A 183 -15.58 -14.20 -5.23
CA ASP A 183 -14.26 -14.76 -5.52
C ASP A 183 -13.21 -14.28 -4.50
N VAL A 184 -13.28 -13.02 -4.06
CA VAL A 184 -12.43 -12.48 -2.98
C VAL A 184 -12.70 -13.19 -1.65
N ALA A 185 -13.96 -13.47 -1.34
CA ALA A 185 -14.30 -14.23 -0.13
C ALA A 185 -13.66 -15.63 -0.14
N ALA A 186 -13.72 -16.33 -1.28
CA ALA A 186 -13.07 -17.63 -1.46
C ALA A 186 -11.54 -17.54 -1.36
N ASP A 187 -10.94 -16.50 -1.92
CA ASP A 187 -9.49 -16.25 -1.82
C ASP A 187 -9.05 -16.09 -0.36
N VAL A 188 -9.80 -15.33 0.44
CA VAL A 188 -9.54 -15.15 1.87
C VAL A 188 -9.66 -16.47 2.62
N GLU A 189 -10.73 -17.23 2.41
CA GLU A 189 -10.93 -18.51 3.11
C GLU A 189 -9.82 -19.53 2.80
N ALA A 190 -9.35 -19.59 1.56
CA ALA A 190 -8.25 -20.46 1.17
C ALA A 190 -6.94 -20.11 1.89
N VAL A 191 -6.61 -18.82 2.02
CA VAL A 191 -5.38 -18.37 2.69
C VAL A 191 -5.48 -18.53 4.21
N LEU A 192 -6.65 -18.28 4.80
CA LEU A 192 -6.84 -18.47 6.24
C LEU A 192 -6.73 -19.95 6.67
N ALA A 193 -6.87 -20.89 5.74
CA ALA A 193 -6.67 -22.32 5.99
C ALA A 193 -5.18 -22.74 6.03
N CYS A 194 -4.26 -21.87 5.60
CA CYS A 194 -2.82 -22.12 5.69
C CYS A 194 -2.28 -21.88 7.10
N ASP A 195 -1.26 -22.66 7.46
CA ASP A 195 -0.61 -22.60 8.78
C ASP A 195 0.47 -21.51 8.82
N GLY A 196 0.04 -20.28 9.07
CA GLY A 196 0.91 -19.13 9.30
C GLY A 196 1.53 -18.53 8.04
N LEU A 197 2.34 -17.50 8.25
CA LEU A 197 2.94 -16.70 7.17
C LEU A 197 3.94 -17.51 6.33
N ASP A 198 4.73 -18.39 6.96
CA ASP A 198 5.77 -19.16 6.26
C ASP A 198 5.20 -20.09 5.19
N ALA A 199 4.00 -20.65 5.41
CA ALA A 199 3.31 -21.47 4.43
C ALA A 199 2.92 -20.70 3.14
N LEU A 200 2.95 -19.37 3.19
CA LEU A 200 2.59 -18.48 2.09
C LEU A 200 3.81 -17.89 1.39
N ILE A 201 5.02 -18.10 1.91
CA ILE A 201 6.26 -17.61 1.33
C ILE A 201 6.74 -18.58 0.24
N ALA A 202 7.27 -18.03 -0.86
CA ALA A 202 7.85 -18.83 -1.94
C ALA A 202 9.01 -19.69 -1.40
N ALA A 203 9.14 -20.92 -1.91
CA ALA A 203 10.34 -21.72 -1.65
C ALA A 203 11.56 -21.07 -2.33
N ASP A 204 12.71 -21.12 -1.67
CA ASP A 204 14.00 -20.68 -2.20
C ASP A 204 14.47 -21.50 -3.41
#